data_AF-A0A413CVM8-F1
#
_entry.id   AF-A0A413CVM8-F1
#
_cell.length_a   1.000
_cell.length_b   1.000
_cell.length_c   1.000
_cell.angle_alpha   90.00
_cell.angle_beta   90.00
_cell.angle_gamma   90.00
#
_symmetry.space_group_name_H-M   'P 1'
#
loop_
_entity.id
_entity.type
_entity.pdbx_description
1 polymer ?
#
loop_
_entity_poly.entity_id
_entity_poly.type
_entity_poly.pdbx_seq_one_letter_code
_entity_poly.pdbx_strand_id
1 'polypeptide(L)'
;MMQILYKLQIVNIIFTLSLYTESMKTLFLMLIITFLIKPFQLSTVYLVLFLYFLAKKDYETMYIEKYWIFPSILLLFFCSSYVPVLNRICTSLAFLFVSGTIKLIKSDWIGSADVCYLTFFGFYLGIERMLVALYISVLLGILWILYKKKHILPYISCLAIGVWIAVLKGYTIFHFLMNLFS
;
A
#
# COMPACT_ATOMS: atom_id res chain seq x y z
N MET A 1 -36.39 20.85 -14.01
CA MET A 1 -35.40 19.78 -14.33
C MET A 1 -33.97 20.32 -14.42
N MET A 2 -33.69 21.35 -15.23
CA MET A 2 -32.35 21.98 -15.33
C MET A 2 -31.79 22.54 -14.03
N GLN A 3 -32.60 23.16 -13.17
CA GLN A 3 -32.15 23.68 -11.86
C GLN A 3 -31.71 22.57 -10.88
N ILE A 4 -32.30 21.38 -10.97
CA ILE A 4 -31.96 20.23 -10.11
C ILE A 4 -30.62 19.63 -10.56
N LEU A 5 -30.40 19.52 -11.87
CA LEU A 5 -29.13 19.09 -12.46
C LEU A 5 -27.98 20.05 -12.09
N TYR A 6 -28.22 21.36 -12.13
CA TYR A 6 -27.21 22.36 -11.75
C TYR A 6 -26.86 22.29 -10.25
N LYS A 7 -27.87 22.08 -9.39
CA LYS A 7 -27.65 21.88 -7.95
C LYS A 7 -26.84 20.62 -7.67
N LEU A 8 -27.11 19.52 -8.38
CA LEU A 8 -26.36 18.27 -8.27
C LEU A 8 -24.91 18.43 -8.76
N GLN A 9 -24.66 19.16 -9.85
CA GLN A 9 -23.29 19.45 -10.30
C GLN A 9 -22.50 20.27 -9.27
N ILE A 10 -23.11 21.30 -8.67
CA ILE A 10 -22.44 22.13 -7.65
C ILE A 10 -22.11 21.32 -6.40
N VAL A 11 -23.04 20.49 -5.92
CA VAL A 11 -22.79 19.60 -4.78
C VAL A 11 -21.67 18.60 -5.10
N ASN A 12 -21.65 18.05 -6.31
CA ASN A 12 -20.60 17.13 -6.73
C ASN A 12 -19.23 17.83 -6.81
N ILE A 13 -19.17 19.06 -7.32
CA ILE A 13 -17.93 19.86 -7.36
C ILE A 13 -17.43 20.18 -5.95
N ILE A 14 -18.29 20.63 -5.05
CA ILE A 14 -17.92 20.95 -3.65
C ILE A 14 -17.45 19.69 -2.93
N PHE A 15 -18.13 18.56 -3.12
CA PHE A 15 -17.75 17.29 -2.55
C PHE A 15 -16.39 16.81 -3.10
N THR A 16 -16.16 16.94 -4.41
CA THR A 16 -14.88 16.61 -5.06
C THR A 16 -13.75 17.51 -4.57
N LEU A 17 -14.02 18.81 -4.38
CA LEU A 17 -13.05 19.79 -3.87
C LEU A 17 -12.70 19.52 -2.40
N SER A 18 -13.70 19.20 -1.57
CA SER A 18 -13.54 18.79 -0.17
C SER A 18 -12.67 17.54 -0.06
N LEU A 19 -13.00 16.50 -0.83
CA LEU A 19 -12.21 15.28 -0.91
C LEU A 19 -10.79 15.57 -1.40
N TYR A 20 -10.63 16.43 -2.41
CA TYR A 20 -9.32 16.84 -2.89
C TYR A 20 -8.49 17.49 -1.78
N THR A 21 -9.06 18.43 -1.02
CA THR A 21 -8.33 19.12 0.06
C THR A 21 -7.89 18.20 1.20
N GLU A 22 -8.74 17.28 1.67
CA GLU A 22 -8.35 16.30 2.71
C GLU A 22 -7.30 15.30 2.20
N SER A 23 -7.44 14.92 0.93
CA SER A 23 -6.49 14.03 0.27
C SER A 23 -5.11 14.71 0.12
N MET A 24 -5.07 15.99 -0.23
CA MET A 24 -3.82 16.75 -0.34
C MET A 24 -3.15 16.98 1.01
N LYS A 25 -3.90 17.20 2.10
CA LYS A 25 -3.35 17.33 3.46
C LYS A 25 -2.65 16.06 3.92
N THR A 26 -3.26 14.89 3.67
CA THR A 26 -2.70 13.58 4.05
C THR A 26 -1.46 13.21 3.24
N LEU A 27 -1.47 13.46 1.93
CA LEU A 27 -0.29 13.29 1.07
C LEU A 27 0.85 14.23 1.48
N PHE A 28 0.54 15.50 1.76
CA PHE A 28 1.51 16.48 2.20
C PHE A 28 2.15 16.10 3.56
N LEU A 29 1.35 15.59 4.50
CA LEU A 29 1.85 15.06 5.77
C LEU A 29 2.79 13.86 5.55
N MET A 30 2.40 12.90 4.70
CA MET A 30 3.25 11.74 4.37
C MET A 30 4.59 12.18 3.75
N LEU A 31 4.56 13.17 2.85
CA LEU A 31 5.76 13.73 2.25
C LEU A 31 6.63 14.42 3.31
N ILE A 32 6.07 15.29 4.16
CA ILE A 32 6.82 15.95 5.24
C ILE A 32 7.49 14.92 6.15
N ILE A 33 6.74 13.92 6.65
CA ILE A 33 7.29 12.90 7.54
C ILE A 33 8.41 12.13 6.85
N THR A 34 8.23 11.79 5.56
CA THR A 34 9.27 11.08 4.79
C THR A 34 10.53 11.93 4.64
N PHE A 35 10.38 13.22 4.35
CA PHE A 35 11.51 14.15 4.20
C PHE A 35 12.20 14.47 5.52
N LEU A 36 11.50 14.43 6.66
CA LEU A 36 12.12 14.55 7.98
C LEU A 36 13.01 13.36 8.32
N ILE A 37 12.75 12.19 7.74
CA ILE A 37 13.43 10.93 8.10
C ILE A 37 14.50 10.53 7.08
N LYS A 38 14.31 10.83 5.79
CA LYS A 38 15.22 10.47 4.71
C LYS A 38 15.62 11.66 3.84
N PRO A 39 16.86 11.63 3.28
CA PRO A 39 17.30 12.66 2.34
C PRO A 39 16.42 12.69 1.09
N PHE A 40 16.24 13.89 0.54
CA PHE A 40 15.40 14.13 -0.63
C PHE A 40 15.95 13.38 -1.85
N GLN A 41 15.28 12.28 -2.23
CA GLN A 41 15.57 11.53 -3.45
C GLN A 41 14.31 11.39 -4.29
N LEU A 42 14.42 11.57 -5.61
CA LEU A 42 13.27 11.47 -6.52
C LEU A 42 12.52 10.13 -6.40
N SER A 43 13.26 9.04 -6.18
CA SER A 43 12.73 7.69 -5.93
C SER A 43 11.84 7.63 -4.68
N THR A 44 12.22 8.33 -3.60
CA THR A 44 11.43 8.40 -2.37
C THR A 44 10.14 9.19 -2.55
N VAL A 45 10.18 10.29 -3.31
CA VAL A 45 8.98 11.07 -3.64
C VAL A 45 8.03 10.23 -4.49
N TYR A 46 8.56 9.57 -5.51
CA TYR A 46 7.76 8.71 -6.39
C TYR A 46 7.12 7.56 -5.61
N LEU A 47 7.85 6.90 -4.71
CA LEU A 47 7.31 5.85 -3.85
C LEU A 47 6.15 6.35 -2.98
N VAL A 48 6.30 7.51 -2.31
CA VAL A 48 5.24 8.06 -1.45
C VAL A 48 3.99 8.40 -2.27
N LEU A 49 4.17 9.04 -3.43
CA LEU A 49 3.06 9.35 -4.34
C LEU A 49 2.37 8.07 -4.83
N PHE A 50 3.16 7.07 -5.24
CA PHE A 50 2.64 5.79 -5.70
C PHE A 50 1.83 5.08 -4.62
N LEU A 51 2.38 4.94 -3.41
CA LEU A 51 1.70 4.29 -2.27
C LEU A 51 0.42 5.05 -1.89
N TYR A 52 0.47 6.37 -1.90
CA TYR A 52 -0.68 7.21 -1.59
C TYR A 52 -1.82 7.01 -2.60
N PHE A 53 -1.53 7.12 -3.90
CA PHE A 53 -2.57 6.98 -4.93
C PHE A 53 -3.11 5.54 -4.97
N LEU A 54 -2.25 4.55 -4.75
CA LEU A 54 -2.64 3.15 -4.66
C LEU A 54 -3.59 2.92 -3.46
N ALA A 55 -3.22 3.41 -2.28
CA ALA A 55 -4.01 3.30 -1.07
C ALA A 55 -5.36 4.03 -1.19
N LYS A 56 -5.38 5.23 -1.79
CA LYS A 56 -6.59 6.01 -2.02
C LYS A 56 -7.55 5.27 -2.97
N LYS A 57 -7.02 4.73 -4.08
CA LYS A 57 -7.83 3.99 -5.05
C LYS A 57 -8.47 2.74 -4.42
N ASP A 58 -7.70 1.97 -3.67
CA ASP A 58 -8.23 0.78 -2.99
C ASP A 58 -9.27 1.14 -1.92
N TYR A 59 -9.03 2.21 -1.16
CA TYR A 59 -9.97 2.69 -0.15
C TYR A 59 -11.32 3.13 -0.73
N GLU A 60 -11.31 3.81 -1.88
CA GLU A 60 -12.51 4.35 -2.52
C GLU A 60 -13.28 3.28 -3.29
N THR A 61 -12.59 2.44 -4.08
CA THR A 61 -13.24 1.54 -5.03
C THR A 61 -13.05 0.05 -4.73
N MET A 62 -12.15 -0.34 -3.80
CA MET A 62 -11.78 -1.74 -3.49
C MET A 62 -11.44 -2.58 -4.74
N TYR A 63 -11.05 -1.89 -5.80
CA TYR A 63 -10.79 -2.45 -7.11
C TYR A 63 -9.65 -1.70 -7.75
N ILE A 64 -8.65 -2.46 -8.21
CA ILE A 64 -7.47 -1.94 -8.87
C ILE A 64 -7.45 -2.43 -10.31
N GLU A 65 -7.39 -1.47 -11.22
CA GLU A 65 -7.39 -1.71 -12.65
C GLU A 65 -6.02 -2.19 -13.14
N LYS A 66 -6.00 -2.97 -14.24
CA LYS A 66 -4.76 -3.57 -14.76
C LYS A 66 -3.71 -2.54 -15.18
N TYR A 67 -4.08 -1.30 -15.52
CA TYR A 67 -3.11 -0.26 -15.90
C TYR A 67 -2.19 0.16 -14.74
N TRP A 68 -2.54 -0.14 -13.49
CA TRP A 68 -1.67 0.11 -12.34
C TRP A 68 -0.36 -0.71 -12.36
N ILE A 69 -0.24 -1.66 -13.29
CA ILE A 69 1.02 -2.34 -13.61
C ILE A 69 2.09 -1.34 -14.09
N PHE A 70 1.73 -0.33 -14.89
CA PHE A 70 2.70 0.63 -15.43
C PHE A 70 3.45 1.43 -14.35
N PRO A 71 2.77 2.10 -13.39
CA PRO A 71 3.47 2.79 -12.30
C PRO A 71 4.23 1.80 -11.38
N SER A 72 3.74 0.56 -11.24
CA SER A 72 4.43 -0.47 -10.46
C SER A 72 5.77 -0.86 -11.11
N ILE A 73 5.80 -1.07 -12.44
CA ILE A 73 7.04 -1.34 -13.17
C ILE A 73 8.00 -0.15 -13.08
N LEU A 74 7.48 1.09 -13.18
CA LEU A 74 8.30 2.29 -13.05
C LEU A 74 9.00 2.38 -11.69
N LEU A 75 8.31 2.00 -10.61
CA LEU A 75 8.89 1.92 -9.26
C LEU A 75 10.10 0.96 -9.19
N LEU A 76 10.07 -0.15 -9.96
CA LEU A 76 11.16 -1.13 -9.95
C LEU A 76 12.47 -0.59 -10.53
N PHE A 77 12.41 0.33 -11.51
CA PHE A 77 13.60 1.01 -12.01
C PHE A 77 14.26 1.90 -10.96
N PHE A 78 13.48 2.40 -9.98
CA PHE A 78 13.97 3.17 -8.85
C PHE A 78 14.28 2.31 -7.61
N CYS A 79 14.17 0.99 -7.72
CA CYS A 79 14.40 0.09 -6.59
C CYS A 79 15.86 0.15 -6.13
N SER A 80 16.07 0.47 -4.86
CA SER A 80 17.42 0.65 -4.33
C SER A 80 18.18 -0.68 -4.23
N SER A 81 19.45 -0.66 -4.60
CA SER A 81 20.42 -1.76 -4.67
C SER A 81 20.76 -2.45 -3.33
N TYR A 82 20.14 -2.05 -2.21
CA TYR A 82 20.53 -2.49 -0.87
C TYR A 82 20.07 -3.91 -0.49
N VAL A 83 19.08 -4.48 -1.20
CA VAL A 83 18.62 -5.86 -0.94
C VAL A 83 19.22 -6.81 -1.96
N PRO A 84 19.87 -7.91 -1.54
CA PRO A 84 20.35 -8.94 -2.45
C PRO A 84 19.26 -9.43 -3.40
N VAL A 85 19.60 -9.61 -4.68
CA VAL A 85 18.67 -10.07 -5.72
C VAL A 85 18.01 -11.39 -5.34
N LEU A 86 18.80 -12.34 -4.80
CA LEU A 86 18.29 -13.64 -4.37
C LEU A 86 17.21 -13.50 -3.29
N ASN A 87 17.43 -12.65 -2.28
CA ASN A 87 16.44 -12.38 -1.24
C ASN A 87 15.13 -11.84 -1.84
N ARG A 88 15.21 -10.89 -2.77
CA ARG A 88 14.03 -10.34 -3.46
C ARG A 88 13.25 -11.39 -4.24
N ILE A 89 13.94 -12.23 -5.01
CA ILE A 89 13.33 -13.31 -5.80
C ILE A 89 12.69 -14.34 -4.88
N CYS A 90 13.42 -14.84 -3.89
CA CYS A 90 12.90 -15.83 -2.94
C CYS A 90 11.69 -15.31 -2.17
N THR A 91 11.74 -14.05 -1.70
CA THR A 91 10.62 -13.42 -1.00
C THR A 91 9.39 -13.32 -1.88
N SER A 92 9.57 -12.83 -3.11
CA SER A 92 8.48 -12.71 -4.10
C SER A 92 7.84 -14.07 -4.40
N LEU A 93 8.65 -15.11 -4.65
CA LEU A 93 8.17 -16.46 -4.91
C LEU A 93 7.44 -17.06 -3.70
N ALA A 94 7.94 -16.85 -2.48
CA ALA A 94 7.30 -17.33 -1.27
C ALA A 94 5.90 -16.71 -1.11
N PHE A 95 5.77 -15.39 -1.27
CA PHE A 95 4.47 -14.72 -1.18
C PHE A 95 3.54 -15.07 -2.33
N LEU A 96 4.06 -15.23 -3.55
CA LEU A 96 3.27 -15.71 -4.68
C LEU A 96 2.74 -17.11 -4.44
N PHE A 97 3.54 -18.02 -3.90
CA PHE A 97 3.13 -19.38 -3.61
C PHE A 97 2.04 -19.40 -2.53
N VAL A 98 2.24 -18.71 -1.41
CA VAL A 98 1.25 -18.66 -0.32
C VAL A 98 -0.04 -17.97 -0.78
N SER A 99 0.05 -16.75 -1.33
CA SER A 99 -1.15 -16.00 -1.72
C SER A 99 -1.84 -16.59 -2.95
N GLY A 100 -1.08 -17.13 -3.90
CA GLY A 100 -1.59 -17.81 -5.08
C GLY A 100 -2.29 -19.12 -4.76
N THR A 101 -1.75 -19.94 -3.85
CA THR A 101 -2.44 -21.17 -3.41
C THR A 101 -3.74 -20.86 -2.69
N ILE A 102 -3.79 -19.81 -1.85
CA ILE A 102 -5.04 -19.33 -1.24
C ILE A 102 -6.03 -18.93 -2.33
N LYS A 103 -5.60 -18.17 -3.36
CA LYS A 103 -6.47 -17.76 -4.46
C LYS A 103 -7.03 -18.95 -5.25
N LEU A 104 -6.24 -20.02 -5.43
CA LEU A 104 -6.67 -21.22 -6.13
C LEU A 104 -7.67 -22.05 -5.31
N ILE A 105 -7.48 -22.17 -3.99
CA ILE A 105 -8.35 -22.98 -3.11
C ILE A 105 -9.61 -22.21 -2.71
N LYS A 106 -9.48 -20.90 -2.44
CA LYS A 106 -10.54 -19.99 -2.00
C LYS A 106 -10.45 -18.69 -2.79
N SER A 107 -10.97 -18.72 -4.01
CA SER A 107 -10.98 -17.57 -4.93
C SER A 107 -11.58 -16.31 -4.33
N ASP A 108 -12.55 -16.44 -3.44
CA ASP A 108 -13.32 -15.31 -2.93
C ASP A 108 -12.67 -14.66 -1.70
N TRP A 109 -11.66 -15.29 -1.11
CA TRP A 109 -11.02 -14.82 0.12
C TRP A 109 -9.95 -13.76 -0.13
N ILE A 110 -9.31 -13.81 -1.30
CA ILE A 110 -8.21 -12.90 -1.65
C ILE A 110 -8.40 -12.34 -3.06
N GLY A 111 -8.23 -11.03 -3.22
CA GLY A 111 -8.28 -10.38 -4.52
C GLY A 111 -7.09 -10.78 -5.39
N SER A 112 -7.27 -10.78 -6.71
CA SER A 112 -6.13 -10.94 -7.63
C SER A 112 -5.13 -9.78 -7.50
N ALA A 113 -5.62 -8.57 -7.24
CA ALA A 113 -4.78 -7.41 -6.96
C ALA A 113 -3.94 -7.63 -5.69
N ASP A 114 -4.52 -8.18 -4.62
CA ASP A 114 -3.80 -8.44 -3.36
C ASP A 114 -2.62 -9.39 -3.57
N VAL A 115 -2.83 -10.49 -4.31
CA VAL A 115 -1.79 -11.46 -4.68
C VAL A 115 -0.67 -10.77 -5.47
N CYS A 116 -1.03 -9.95 -6.46
CA CYS A 116 -0.06 -9.22 -7.28
C CYS A 116 0.75 -8.23 -6.45
N TYR A 117 0.12 -7.44 -5.58
CA TYR A 117 0.81 -6.44 -4.77
C TYR A 117 1.62 -7.06 -3.63
N LEU A 118 1.19 -8.18 -3.06
CA LEU A 118 1.99 -8.98 -2.13
C LEU A 118 3.28 -9.47 -2.77
N THR A 119 3.17 -10.03 -3.97
CA THR A 119 4.32 -10.52 -4.75
C THR A 119 5.26 -9.37 -5.11
N PHE A 120 4.68 -8.25 -5.59
CA PHE A 120 5.41 -7.05 -5.99
C PHE A 120 6.17 -6.41 -4.82
N PHE A 121 5.51 -6.14 -3.69
CA PHE A 121 6.16 -5.55 -2.54
C PHE A 121 7.14 -6.52 -1.86
N GLY A 122 6.90 -7.83 -1.94
CA GLY A 122 7.85 -8.86 -1.54
C GLY A 122 9.16 -8.76 -2.33
N PHE A 123 9.07 -8.57 -3.65
CA PHE A 123 10.24 -8.31 -4.48
C PHE A 123 10.92 -6.96 -4.16
N TYR A 124 10.13 -5.90 -3.93
CA TYR A 124 10.67 -4.56 -3.68
C TYR A 124 11.39 -4.43 -2.32
N LEU A 125 10.82 -5.03 -1.26
CA LEU A 125 11.28 -4.86 0.11
C LEU A 125 12.30 -5.90 0.57
N GLY A 126 12.20 -7.14 0.08
CA GLY A 126 12.88 -8.31 0.66
C GLY A 126 12.22 -8.79 1.96
N ILE A 127 12.62 -9.97 2.43
CA ILE A 127 11.88 -10.72 3.46
C ILE A 127 11.65 -9.94 4.76
N GLU A 128 12.71 -9.37 5.35
CA GLU A 128 12.66 -8.73 6.67
C GLU A 128 11.69 -7.54 6.68
N ARG A 129 11.79 -6.67 5.69
CA ARG A 129 10.93 -5.49 5.58
C ARG A 129 9.52 -5.84 5.13
N MET A 130 9.36 -6.86 4.27
CA MET A 130 8.04 -7.32 3.85
C MET A 130 7.26 -7.93 5.02
N LEU A 131 7.91 -8.69 5.91
CA LEU A 131 7.29 -9.22 7.12
C LEU A 131 6.79 -8.11 8.05
N VAL A 132 7.58 -7.03 8.23
CA VAL A 132 7.15 -5.86 9.00
C VAL A 132 5.96 -5.17 8.34
N ALA A 133 5.99 -4.97 7.01
CA ALA A 133 4.88 -4.37 6.27
C ALA A 133 3.59 -5.19 6.43
N LEU A 134 3.70 -6.52 6.33
CA LEU A 134 2.60 -7.44 6.52
C LEU A 134 2.03 -7.39 7.93
N TYR A 135 2.89 -7.44 8.95
CA TYR A 135 2.47 -7.36 10.34
C TYR A 135 1.66 -6.09 10.62
N ILE A 136 2.17 -4.94 10.16
CA ILE A 136 1.46 -3.65 10.27
C ILE A 136 0.14 -3.69 9.51
N SER A 137 0.12 -4.24 8.29
CA SER A 137 -1.09 -4.32 7.47
C SER A 137 -2.20 -5.14 8.13
N VAL A 138 -1.83 -6.26 8.78
CA VAL A 138 -2.76 -7.13 9.50
C VAL A 138 -3.32 -6.42 10.73
N LEU A 139 -2.48 -5.74 11.51
CA LEU A 139 -2.94 -4.95 12.66
C LEU A 139 -3.92 -3.85 12.24
N LEU A 140 -3.60 -3.11 11.18
CA LEU A 140 -4.51 -2.10 10.63
C LEU A 140 -5.81 -2.72 10.11
N GLY A 141 -5.73 -3.90 9.49
CA GLY A 141 -6.91 -4.62 9.01
C GLY A 141 -7.84 -5.06 10.14
N ILE A 142 -7.29 -5.56 11.24
CA ILE A 142 -8.07 -5.91 12.44
C ILE A 142 -8.75 -4.66 13.02
N LEU A 143 -8.02 -3.55 13.15
CA LEU A 143 -8.58 -2.28 13.62
C LEU A 143 -9.71 -1.78 12.72
N TRP A 144 -9.57 -1.93 11.40
CA TRP A 144 -10.60 -1.55 10.44
C TRP A 144 -11.89 -2.35 10.62
N ILE A 145 -11.78 -3.68 10.75
CA ILE A 145 -12.94 -4.56 10.97
C ILE A 145 -13.65 -4.19 12.27
N LEU A 146 -12.89 -3.95 13.35
CA LEU A 146 -13.44 -3.54 14.65
C LEU A 146 -14.19 -2.20 14.57
N TYR A 147 -13.64 -1.22 13.85
CA TYR A 147 -14.22 0.14 13.81
C TYR A 147 -15.41 0.26 12.86
N LYS A 148 -15.30 -0.30 11.64
CA LYS A 148 -16.32 -0.14 10.59
C LYS A 148 -17.39 -1.24 10.60
N LYS A 149 -17.20 -2.34 11.33
CA LYS A 149 -18.08 -3.52 11.33
C LYS A 149 -18.43 -4.03 9.91
N LYS A 150 -17.54 -3.79 8.95
CA LYS A 150 -17.66 -4.27 7.57
C LYS A 150 -16.74 -5.47 7.40
N HIS A 151 -17.23 -6.50 6.71
CA HIS A 151 -16.47 -7.71 6.41
C HIS A 151 -15.48 -7.56 5.26
N ILE A 152 -15.57 -6.47 4.49
CA ILE A 152 -14.70 -6.22 3.33
C ILE A 152 -13.60 -5.23 3.75
N LEU A 153 -12.35 -5.66 3.54
CA LEU A 153 -11.14 -4.94 3.93
C LEU A 153 -10.48 -4.30 2.69
N PRO A 154 -10.16 -2.99 2.70
CA PRO A 154 -9.26 -2.40 1.72
C PRO A 154 -7.81 -2.80 2.05
N TYR A 155 -7.47 -4.04 1.70
CA TYR A 155 -6.21 -4.67 2.11
C TYR A 155 -4.99 -3.93 1.57
N ILE A 156 -5.04 -3.44 0.33
CA ILE A 156 -3.92 -2.78 -0.34
C ILE A 156 -3.68 -1.40 0.28
N SER A 157 -4.72 -0.72 0.75
CA SER A 157 -4.57 0.49 1.57
C SER A 157 -3.80 0.21 2.86
N CYS A 158 -4.15 -0.87 3.58
CA CYS A 158 -3.44 -1.27 4.80
C CYS A 158 -1.98 -1.68 4.49
N LEU A 159 -1.78 -2.42 3.41
CA LEU A 159 -0.46 -2.84 2.95
C LEU A 159 0.41 -1.64 2.57
N ALA A 160 -0.12 -0.65 1.86
CA ALA A 160 0.61 0.55 1.46
C ALA A 160 1.17 1.34 2.66
N ILE A 161 0.39 1.44 3.74
CA ILE A 161 0.84 2.06 5.00
C ILE A 161 1.96 1.22 5.63
N GLY A 162 1.81 -0.10 5.67
CA GLY A 162 2.83 -1.02 6.14
C GLY A 162 4.14 -0.90 5.35
N VAL A 163 4.06 -0.84 4.03
CA VAL A 163 5.21 -0.64 3.12
C VAL A 163 5.89 0.69 3.38
N TRP A 164 5.13 1.78 3.55
CA TRP A 164 5.68 3.09 3.86
C TRP A 164 6.51 3.07 5.16
N ILE A 165 5.96 2.49 6.24
CA ILE A 165 6.67 2.36 7.52
C ILE A 165 7.89 1.44 7.38
N ALA A 166 7.75 0.32 6.68
CA ALA A 166 8.85 -0.63 6.46
C ALA A 166 10.01 -0.01 5.65
N VAL A 167 9.73 0.90 4.72
CA VAL A 167 10.77 1.62 3.97
C VAL A 167 11.53 2.60 4.85
N LEU A 168 10.86 3.19 5.84
CA LEU A 168 11.46 4.15 6.78
C LEU A 168 12.27 3.46 7.88
N LYS A 169 11.71 2.42 8.52
CA LYS A 169 12.23 1.79 9.75
C LYS A 169 12.10 0.26 9.79
N GLY A 170 11.86 -0.40 8.66
CA GLY A 170 11.58 -1.84 8.64
C GLY A 170 12.67 -2.71 9.25
N TYR A 171 13.95 -2.50 8.91
CA TYR A 171 15.05 -3.27 9.49
C TYR A 171 15.16 -3.12 11.01
N THR A 172 15.05 -1.88 11.50
CA THR A 172 15.11 -1.61 12.95
C THR A 172 13.95 -2.27 13.70
N ILE A 173 12.74 -2.24 13.12
CA ILE A 173 11.56 -2.89 13.72
C ILE A 173 11.73 -4.40 13.68
N PHE A 174 12.19 -4.96 12.56
CA PHE A 174 12.38 -6.40 12.41
C PHE A 174 13.37 -6.95 13.44
N HIS A 175 14.56 -6.36 13.56
CA HIS A 175 15.55 -6.80 14.56
C HIS A 175 15.08 -6.59 15.99
N PHE A 176 14.36 -5.50 16.27
CA PHE A 176 13.75 -5.29 17.58
C PHE A 176 12.74 -6.41 17.92
N LEU A 177 11.88 -6.78 16.98
CA LEU A 177 10.93 -7.88 17.17
C LEU A 177 11.64 -9.21 17.37
N MET A 178 12.65 -9.53 16.56
CA MET A 178 13.41 -10.78 16.71
C MET A 178 14.08 -10.88 18.08
N ASN A 179 14.65 -9.79 18.59
CA ASN A 179 15.26 -9.75 19.92
C ASN A 179 14.24 -9.88 21.06
N LEU A 180 12.99 -9.44 20.85
CA LEU A 180 11.92 -9.57 21.83
C LEU A 180 11.44 -11.03 21.97
N PHE A 181 11.54 -11.80 20.88
CA PHE A 181 11.07 -13.19 20.82
C PHE A 181 12.19 -14.24 20.96
N SER A 182 13.45 -13.82 21.07
CA SER A 182 14.61 -14.69 21.36
C SER A 182 14.83 -14.85 22.86
#